data_AF-A0A965G805-F1
#
_entry.id   AF-A0A965G805-F1
#
_cell.length_a   1.000
_cell.length_b   1.000
_cell.length_c   1.000
_cell.angle_alpha   90.00
_cell.angle_beta   90.00
_cell.angle_gamma   90.00
#
_symmetry.space_group_name_H-M   'P 1'
#
loop_
_entity.id
_entity.type
_entity.pdbx_description
1 polymer ?
#
loop_
_entity_poly.entity_id
_entity_poly.type
_entity_poly.pdbx_seq_one_letter_code
_entity_poly.pdbx_strand_id
1 'polypeptide(L)'
;MAWCIGPCLLIDRSTWLRAGPPRSDMIAYGDDVEFSLRLSAAAPAWAEASVAVIHAPPAASTSGLPPPADTAHYKKFGILLQNLAFTCVTSPRPRHLPLYLPGNARRFLKTFGPTPANILEVFRRYALGLLGLPPSKIQN
;
A
#
# COMPACT_ATOMS: atom_id res chain seq x y z
N MET A 1 -5.37 6.43 16.21
CA MET A 1 -5.79 5.81 14.94
C MET A 1 -4.69 4.85 14.54
N ALA A 2 -5.03 3.61 14.22
CA ALA A 2 -4.08 2.60 13.83
C ALA A 2 -4.26 2.29 12.33
N TRP A 3 -3.17 1.92 11.67
CA TRP A 3 -3.25 1.11 10.46
C TRP A 3 -2.36 -0.09 10.69
N CYS A 4 -2.63 -1.15 9.96
CA CYS A 4 -1.83 -2.36 10.00
C CYS A 4 -1.30 -2.65 8.60
N ILE A 5 -0.21 -3.39 8.56
CA ILE A 5 0.36 -3.91 7.33
C ILE A 5 0.25 -5.43 7.47
N GLY A 6 -0.43 -6.09 6.54
CA GLY A 6 -0.56 -7.55 6.52
C GLY A 6 -1.92 -8.16 6.88
N PRO A 7 -2.01 -9.51 6.88
CA PRO A 7 -3.28 -10.24 6.68
C PRO A 7 -4.15 -10.49 7.93
N CYS A 8 -3.70 -10.10 9.13
CA CYS A 8 -4.30 -10.61 10.37
C CYS A 8 -5.15 -9.56 11.07
N LEU A 9 -6.37 -9.38 10.58
CA LEU A 9 -7.37 -8.52 11.17
C LEU A 9 -8.54 -9.36 11.69
N LEU A 10 -8.90 -9.16 12.95
CA LEU A 10 -10.20 -9.58 13.48
C LEU A 10 -11.11 -8.35 13.48
N ILE A 11 -12.23 -8.44 12.75
CA ILE A 11 -13.12 -7.31 12.51
C ILE A 11 -14.53 -7.70 12.94
N ASP A 12 -15.16 -6.90 13.80
CA ASP A 12 -16.56 -7.13 14.13
C ASP A 12 -17.45 -6.86 12.90
N ARG A 13 -18.53 -7.63 12.78
CA ARG A 13 -19.42 -7.56 11.61
C ARG A 13 -19.99 -6.16 11.40
N SER A 14 -20.29 -5.42 12.47
CA SER A 14 -20.89 -4.09 12.35
C SER A 14 -19.91 -3.08 11.74
N THR A 15 -18.64 -3.15 12.15
CA THR A 15 -17.56 -2.32 11.62
C THR A 15 -17.26 -2.69 10.17
N TRP A 16 -17.25 -3.98 9.82
CA TRP A 16 -17.14 -4.41 8.42
C TRP A 16 -18.24 -3.81 7.55
N LEU A 17 -19.50 -3.87 7.99
CA LEU A 17 -20.63 -3.34 7.23
C LEU A 17 -20.59 -1.81 7.09
N ARG A 18 -20.09 -1.08 8.10
CA ARG A 18 -19.91 0.39 8.03
C ARG A 18 -18.72 0.79 7.15
N ALA A 19 -17.60 0.09 7.27
CA ALA A 19 -16.40 0.38 6.52
C ALA A 19 -16.56 -0.02 5.06
N GLY A 20 -17.15 -1.17 4.79
CA GLY A 20 -17.21 -1.82 3.47
C GLY A 20 -16.00 -2.74 3.21
N PRO A 21 -16.02 -3.54 2.14
CA PRO A 21 -14.92 -4.45 1.80
C PRO A 21 -13.63 -3.71 1.39
N PRO A 22 -12.48 -4.41 1.28
CA PRO A 22 -11.30 -3.88 0.60
C PRO A 22 -11.63 -3.38 -0.81
N ARG A 23 -10.95 -2.33 -1.24
CA ARG A 23 -11.19 -1.71 -2.54
C ARG A 23 -10.71 -2.61 -3.68
N SER A 24 -11.56 -2.80 -4.70
CA SER A 24 -11.24 -3.61 -5.88
C SER A 24 -10.38 -2.88 -6.91
N ASP A 25 -10.23 -1.55 -6.80
CA ASP A 25 -9.47 -0.70 -7.72
C ASP A 25 -8.03 -0.44 -7.26
N MET A 26 -7.65 -0.89 -6.07
CA MET A 26 -6.26 -0.86 -5.58
C MET A 26 -5.58 -2.21 -5.86
N ILE A 27 -4.92 -2.30 -7.01
CA ILE A 27 -4.29 -3.55 -7.46
C ILE A 27 -2.93 -3.70 -6.77
N ALA A 28 -2.91 -4.42 -5.65
CA ALA A 28 -1.72 -4.78 -4.86
C ALA A 28 -1.02 -3.60 -4.14
N TYR A 29 -0.54 -3.87 -2.92
CA TYR A 29 0.27 -3.00 -2.07
C TYR A 29 -0.38 -1.66 -1.68
N GLY A 30 -0.54 -1.43 -0.37
CA GLY A 30 -1.12 -0.20 0.18
C GLY A 30 -2.65 -0.22 0.28
N ASP A 31 -3.29 -1.26 -0.26
CA ASP A 31 -4.71 -1.56 -0.05
C ASP A 31 -5.00 -1.94 1.40
N ASP A 32 -4.09 -2.63 2.06
CA ASP A 32 -4.12 -2.94 3.49
C ASP A 32 -4.08 -1.68 4.36
N VAL A 33 -3.28 -0.69 3.98
CA VAL A 33 -3.21 0.62 4.65
C VAL A 33 -4.52 1.38 4.48
N GLU A 34 -5.07 1.46 3.27
CA GLU A 34 -6.39 2.09 3.02
C GLU A 34 -7.48 1.43 3.85
N PHE A 35 -7.56 0.11 3.75
CA PHE A 35 -8.62 -0.67 4.38
C PHE A 35 -8.56 -0.56 5.90
N SER A 36 -7.37 -0.71 6.50
CA SER A 36 -7.20 -0.58 7.94
C SER A 36 -7.43 0.84 8.45
N LEU A 37 -7.07 1.88 7.70
CA LEU A 37 -7.43 3.26 8.05
C LEU A 37 -8.95 3.47 8.05
N ARG A 38 -9.65 2.91 7.07
CA ARG A 38 -11.12 2.99 6.98
C ARG A 38 -11.82 2.25 8.11
N LEU A 39 -11.33 1.05 8.46
CA LEU A 39 -11.80 0.31 9.64
C LEU A 39 -11.57 1.12 10.93
N SER A 40 -10.37 1.66 11.13
CA SER A 40 -10.01 2.48 12.29
C SER A 40 -10.74 3.82 12.37
N ALA A 41 -11.34 4.26 11.26
CA ALA A 41 -12.25 5.40 11.26
C ALA A 41 -13.65 5.01 11.74
N ALA A 42 -14.08 3.77 11.48
CA ALA A 42 -15.39 3.22 11.80
C ALA A 42 -15.52 2.63 13.22
N ALA A 43 -14.40 2.23 13.85
CA ALA A 43 -14.34 1.77 15.24
C ALA A 43 -12.91 1.92 15.82
N PRO A 44 -12.74 1.93 17.16
CA PRO A 44 -11.43 1.82 17.78
C PRO A 44 -10.69 0.55 17.33
N ALA A 45 -9.39 0.67 17.09
CA ALA A 45 -8.52 -0.42 16.68
C ALA A 45 -7.24 -0.42 17.52
N TRP A 46 -6.77 -1.60 17.91
CA TRP A 46 -5.54 -1.81 18.68
C TRP A 46 -4.87 -3.12 18.25
N ALA A 47 -3.58 -3.25 18.54
CA ALA A 47 -2.86 -4.51 18.37
C ALA A 47 -2.99 -5.34 19.64
N GLU A 48 -3.31 -6.63 19.49
CA GLU A 48 -3.35 -7.58 20.60
C GLU A 48 -1.99 -8.25 20.76
N ALA A 49 -1.19 -7.79 21.74
CA ALA A 49 0.19 -8.23 21.93
C ALA A 49 0.31 -9.69 22.40
N SER A 50 -0.75 -10.26 22.96
CA SER A 50 -0.77 -11.68 23.38
C SER A 50 -1.00 -12.67 22.24
N VAL A 51 -1.35 -12.19 21.04
CA VAL A 51 -1.66 -13.03 19.89
C VAL A 51 -0.57 -12.92 18.84
N ALA A 52 0.02 -14.06 18.48
CA ALA A 52 0.92 -14.19 17.35
C ALA A 52 0.23 -15.01 16.26
N VAL A 53 0.13 -14.46 15.05
CA VAL A 53 -0.35 -15.22 13.88
C VAL A 53 0.85 -15.62 13.03
N ILE A 54 0.99 -16.92 12.81
CA ILE A 54 2.06 -17.47 11.99
C ILE A 54 1.71 -17.26 10.52
N HIS A 55 2.53 -16.50 9.83
CA HIS A 55 2.50 -16.43 8.38
C HIS A 55 3.42 -17.49 7.80
N ALA A 56 2.95 -18.20 6.78
CA ALA A 56 3.84 -19.02 5.97
C ALA A 56 4.95 -18.10 5.42
N PRO A 57 6.22 -18.55 5.45
CA PRO A 57 7.27 -17.80 4.79
C PRO A 57 6.87 -17.60 3.32
N PRO A 58 7.31 -16.50 2.68
CA PRO A 58 7.19 -16.39 1.23
C PRO A 58 7.73 -17.69 0.62
N ALA A 59 6.98 -18.29 -0.31
CA ALA A 59 7.47 -19.45 -1.03
C ALA A 59 8.89 -19.12 -1.51
N ALA A 60 9.85 -20.02 -1.23
CA ALA A 60 11.24 -19.83 -1.62
C ALA A 60 11.23 -19.34 -3.07
N SER A 61 11.68 -18.11 -3.28
CA SER A 61 11.60 -17.46 -4.56
C SER A 61 12.18 -18.43 -5.58
N THR A 62 11.39 -18.88 -6.55
CA THR A 62 11.93 -19.33 -7.83
C THR A 62 12.52 -18.10 -8.53
N SER A 63 13.57 -17.54 -7.94
CA SER A 63 14.40 -16.45 -8.46
C SER A 63 15.51 -17.00 -9.37
N GLY A 64 15.39 -18.27 -9.79
CA GLY A 64 16.11 -18.82 -10.94
C GLY A 64 15.56 -18.37 -12.30
N LEU A 65 14.64 -17.40 -12.34
CA LEU A 65 14.22 -16.79 -13.59
C LEU A 65 15.26 -15.74 -14.01
N PRO A 66 15.75 -15.76 -15.27
CA PRO A 66 16.61 -14.71 -15.83
C PRO A 66 15.85 -13.36 -15.85
N PRO A 67 16.46 -12.22 -16.20
CA PRO A 67 15.84 -10.89 -16.07
C PRO A 67 14.57 -10.79 -16.94
N PRO A 68 13.37 -10.84 -16.32
CA PRO A 68 12.46 -9.69 -16.30
C PRO A 68 11.83 -9.44 -14.90
N ALA A 69 12.42 -9.98 -13.82
CA ALA A 69 11.96 -9.78 -12.44
C ALA A 69 11.97 -8.29 -11.99
N ASP A 70 12.80 -7.44 -12.59
CA ASP A 70 12.91 -6.02 -12.29
C ASP A 70 11.66 -5.23 -12.68
N THR A 71 11.02 -5.57 -13.81
CA THR A 71 9.87 -4.81 -14.32
C THR A 71 8.64 -4.99 -13.45
N ALA A 72 8.36 -6.22 -13.02
CA ALA A 72 7.23 -6.49 -12.13
C ALA A 72 7.43 -5.84 -10.76
N HIS A 73 8.65 -5.90 -10.22
CA HIS A 73 8.98 -5.27 -8.94
C HIS A 73 8.89 -3.74 -9.01
N TYR A 74 9.41 -3.15 -10.10
CA TYR A 74 9.29 -1.72 -10.39
C TYR A 74 7.83 -1.27 -10.48
N LYS A 75 7.00 -1.98 -11.25
CA LYS A 75 5.56 -1.70 -11.40
C LYS A 75 4.85 -1.76 -10.04
N LYS A 76 5.09 -2.80 -9.25
CA LYS A 76 4.51 -2.97 -7.89
C LYS A 76 4.87 -1.84 -6.95
N PHE A 77 6.13 -1.43 -6.95
CA PHE A 77 6.58 -0.30 -6.13
C PHE A 77 5.97 1.03 -6.59
N GLY A 78 5.89 1.29 -7.89
CA GLY A 78 5.21 2.47 -8.43
C GLY A 78 3.73 2.52 -8.04
N ILE A 79 3.05 1.37 -8.07
CA ILE A 79 1.66 1.23 -7.61
C ILE A 79 1.53 1.57 -6.12
N LEU A 80 2.42 1.04 -5.26
CA LEU A 80 2.43 1.39 -3.83
C LEU A 80 2.52 2.90 -3.62
N LEU A 81 3.43 3.59 -4.34
CA LEU A 81 3.56 5.05 -4.22
C LEU A 81 2.25 5.77 -4.55
N GLN A 82 1.61 5.40 -5.67
CA GLN A 82 0.35 5.99 -6.09
C GLN A 82 -0.79 5.69 -5.11
N ASN A 83 -0.88 4.45 -4.61
CA ASN A 83 -1.88 4.01 -3.63
C ASN A 83 -1.77 4.76 -2.30
N LEU A 84 -0.55 4.98 -1.79
CA LEU A 84 -0.33 5.75 -0.56
C LEU A 84 -0.75 7.22 -0.75
N ALA A 85 -0.37 7.84 -1.86
CA ALA A 85 -0.77 9.20 -2.19
C ALA A 85 -2.29 9.35 -2.37
N PHE A 86 -2.93 8.38 -3.03
CA PHE A 86 -4.37 8.29 -3.16
C PHE A 86 -5.05 8.19 -1.79
N THR A 87 -4.56 7.30 -0.93
CA THR A 87 -5.10 7.12 0.43
C THR A 87 -4.99 8.39 1.27
N CYS A 88 -3.95 9.21 1.07
CA CYS A 88 -3.83 10.51 1.74
C CYS A 88 -4.98 11.47 1.43
N VAL A 89 -5.59 11.39 0.25
CA VAL A 89 -6.67 12.30 -0.17
C VAL A 89 -8.07 11.68 -0.03
N THR A 90 -8.18 10.36 -0.06
CA THR A 90 -9.48 9.67 0.03
C THR A 90 -9.81 9.11 1.41
N SER A 91 -8.84 8.98 2.31
CA SER A 91 -9.08 8.44 3.65
C SER A 91 -9.66 9.52 4.58
N PRO A 92 -10.63 9.20 5.46
CA PRO A 92 -11.24 10.16 6.38
C PRO A 92 -10.27 10.81 7.37
N ARG A 93 -9.14 10.15 7.68
CA ARG A 93 -8.18 10.59 8.71
C ARG A 93 -6.75 10.15 8.36
N PRO A 94 -6.12 10.76 7.34
CA PRO A 94 -4.81 10.31 6.86
C PRO A 94 -3.65 10.73 7.79
N ARG A 95 -3.89 11.42 8.92
CA ARG A 95 -2.95 12.24 9.73
C ARG A 95 -1.45 11.95 9.58
N HIS A 96 -1.00 10.74 9.84
CA HIS A 96 0.43 10.42 9.78
C HIS A 96 0.87 9.87 8.43
N LEU A 97 -0.02 9.34 7.60
CA LEU A 97 0.27 8.74 6.29
C LEU A 97 1.06 9.66 5.35
N PRO A 98 0.78 10.98 5.22
CA PRO A 98 1.59 11.88 4.41
C PRO A 98 3.08 11.89 4.80
N LEU A 99 3.40 11.70 6.09
CA LEU A 99 4.77 11.66 6.58
C LEU A 99 5.55 10.43 6.08
N TYR A 100 4.85 9.38 5.64
CA TYR A 100 5.46 8.17 5.09
C TYR A 100 5.73 8.28 3.58
N LEU A 101 5.18 9.28 2.88
CA LEU A 101 5.41 9.45 1.43
C LEU A 101 6.90 9.72 1.13
N PRO A 102 7.61 10.63 1.81
CA PRO A 102 9.04 10.83 1.55
C PRO A 102 9.88 9.57 1.82
N GLY A 103 9.52 8.80 2.86
CA GLY A 103 10.19 7.54 3.19
C GLY A 103 10.03 6.48 2.11
N ASN A 104 8.82 6.32 1.56
CA ASN A 104 8.56 5.38 0.47
C ASN A 104 9.20 5.82 -0.86
N ALA A 105 9.22 7.11 -1.15
CA ALA A 105 9.96 7.66 -2.30
C ALA A 105 11.47 7.39 -2.19
N ARG A 106 12.06 7.63 -1.01
CA ARG A 106 13.46 7.31 -0.74
C ARG A 106 13.74 5.81 -0.91
N ARG A 107 12.84 4.95 -0.43
CA ARG A 107 12.96 3.48 -0.60
C ARG A 107 12.92 3.09 -2.07
N PHE A 108 12.02 3.69 -2.86
CA PHE A 108 11.96 3.48 -4.31
C PHE A 108 13.28 3.86 -5.00
N LEU A 109 13.77 5.07 -4.77
CA LEU A 109 15.00 5.57 -5.40
C LEU A 109 16.25 4.80 -4.94
N LYS A 110 16.28 4.30 -3.70
CA LYS A 110 17.35 3.41 -3.23
C LYS A 110 17.32 2.05 -3.93
N THR A 111 16.13 1.56 -4.28
CA THR A 111 15.93 0.23 -4.89
C THR A 111 16.22 0.24 -6.39
N PHE A 112 15.76 1.26 -7.11
CA PHE A 112 15.85 1.33 -8.58
C PHE A 112 16.86 2.37 -9.11
N GLY A 113 17.50 3.12 -8.21
CA GLY A 113 18.49 4.15 -8.52
C GLY A 113 17.89 5.57 -8.64
N PRO A 114 18.60 6.62 -8.19
CA PRO A 114 18.15 8.02 -8.25
C PRO A 114 18.40 8.64 -9.64
N THR A 115 17.87 8.02 -10.70
CA THR A 115 17.97 8.56 -12.07
C THR A 115 16.90 9.63 -12.31
N PRO A 116 17.09 10.56 -13.28
CA PRO A 116 16.06 11.54 -13.63
C PRO A 116 14.71 10.88 -13.99
N ALA A 117 14.74 9.74 -14.69
CA ALA A 117 13.55 8.98 -15.04
C ALA A 117 12.81 8.45 -13.80
N ASN A 118 13.53 7.90 -12.82
CA ASN A 118 12.93 7.38 -11.59
C ASN A 118 12.42 8.48 -10.67
N ILE A 119 13.09 9.63 -10.64
CA ILE A 119 12.61 10.82 -9.92
C ILE A 119 11.30 11.28 -10.53
N LEU A 120 11.23 11.40 -11.86
CA LEU A 120 10.00 11.76 -12.58
C LEU A 120 8.87 10.75 -12.33
N GLU A 121 9.19 9.45 -12.29
CA GLU A 121 8.20 8.41 -12.00
C GLU A 121 7.61 8.55 -10.59
N VAL A 122 8.44 8.83 -9.57
CA VAL A 122 7.94 9.11 -8.21
C VAL A 122 6.97 10.29 -8.21
N PHE A 123 7.36 11.41 -8.84
CA PHE A 123 6.49 12.58 -8.96
C PHE A 123 5.19 12.25 -9.69
N ARG A 124 5.26 11.52 -10.81
CA ARG A 124 4.10 11.09 -11.59
C ARG A 124 3.14 10.26 -10.74
N ARG A 125 3.64 9.25 -10.01
CA ARG A 125 2.82 8.37 -9.17
C ARG A 125 2.14 9.13 -8.04
N TYR A 126 2.85 10.02 -7.37
CA TYR A 126 2.26 10.87 -6.34
C TYR A 126 1.26 11.87 -6.89
N ALA A 127 1.55 12.50 -8.04
CA ALA A 127 0.59 13.40 -8.67
C ALA A 127 -0.71 12.67 -9.03
N LEU A 128 -0.63 11.50 -9.67
CA LEU A 128 -1.82 10.70 -9.98
C LEU A 128 -2.61 10.32 -8.72
N GLY A 129 -1.92 9.83 -7.68
CA GLY A 129 -2.58 9.46 -6.43
C GLY A 129 -3.25 10.65 -5.74
N LEU A 130 -2.56 11.78 -5.61
CA LEU A 130 -3.09 13.00 -5.00
C LEU A 130 -4.26 13.62 -5.80
N LEU A 131 -4.33 13.36 -7.11
CA LEU A 131 -5.49 13.72 -7.94
C LEU A 131 -6.69 12.77 -7.77
N GLY A 132 -6.59 11.77 -6.88
CA GLY A 132 -7.66 10.79 -6.66
C GLY A 132 -7.75 9.74 -7.77
N LEU A 133 -6.66 9.51 -8.51
CA LEU A 133 -6.62 8.47 -9.55
C LEU A 133 -5.95 7.21 -9.00
N PRO A 134 -6.67 6.09 -8.83
CA PRO A 134 -6.05 4.83 -8.47
C PRO A 134 -5.15 4.32 -9.62
N PRO A 135 -4.18 3.43 -9.34
CA PRO A 135 -3.34 2.84 -10.37
C PRO A 135 -4.19 2.10 -11.39
N SER A 136 -4.04 2.47 -12.66
CA SER A 136 -4.63 1.72 -13.78
C SER A 136 -4.04 0.31 -13.81
N LYS A 137 -4.85 -0.68 -14.22
CA LYS A 137 -4.48 -2.11 -14.31
C LYS A 137 -3.03 -2.32 -14.74
N ILE A 138 -2.33 -3.26 -14.11
CA ILE A 138 -1.02 -3.73 -14.56
C ILE A 138 -1.20 -4.27 -15.99
N GLN A 139 -0.95 -3.42 -16.99
CA GLN A 139 -0.84 -3.88 -18.36
C GLN A 139 0.47 -4.66 -18.44
N ASN A 140 0.34 -5.95 -18.78
CA ASN A 140 1.45 -6.86 -19.01
C ASN A 140 2.24 -6.36 -20.21
#